data_AF-U1Q503-F1
#
_entry.id   AF-U1Q503-F1
#
_cell.length_a   1.000
_cell.length_b   1.000
_cell.length_c   1.000
_cell.angle_alpha   90.00
_cell.angle_beta   90.00
_cell.angle_gamma   90.00
#
_symmetry.space_group_name_H-M   'P 1'
#
loop_
_entity.id
_entity.type
_entity.pdbx_description
1 polymer ?
#
loop_
_entity_poly.entity_id
_entity_poly.type
_entity_poly.pdbx_seq_one_letter_code
_entity_poly.pdbx_strand_id
1 'polypeptide(L)'
;MVELGHHQTQSKLEIAVERETLVFEHKVHMPPPGHYGYMQQRSPGLVGAIRIDLTRLHETWMEVLFPRQLDPGQVLGKWEPETSAQTLGYYLWGLLGLPLVIVGYPLLLIGYMTRFYSIQVDSAATRLGVIGIVLLSVVVWGVLSAAASFQFGVSGEFSLVEGVVAVVAASVVATVSAALAFLFSRIDGRATSILLAYPAGMTAMFLPPVVAALFEPTLQQAIFPASEDLAIEILDGPLSTVGLAGIIRDQFTLEGAGYVLMWLALSVPLGWLFGGLVAFANFIRPQRE
;
A
#
# COMPACT_ATOMS: atom_id res chain seq x y z
N MET A 1 -6.29 -10.83 -78.20
CA MET A 1 -7.71 -10.50 -77.95
C MET A 1 -8.02 -10.71 -76.46
N VAL A 2 -7.34 -9.99 -75.55
CA VAL A 2 -7.65 -9.84 -74.11
C VAL A 2 -7.03 -8.51 -73.68
N GLU A 3 -7.58 -7.40 -74.16
CA GLU A 3 -7.09 -6.05 -73.81
C GLU A 3 -8.25 -5.04 -73.77
N LEU A 4 -9.35 -5.45 -73.11
CA LEU A 4 -10.55 -4.62 -72.88
C LEU A 4 -11.04 -4.69 -71.43
N GLY A 5 -10.23 -5.24 -70.51
CA GLY A 5 -10.59 -5.45 -69.10
C GLY A 5 -9.85 -4.60 -68.06
N HIS A 6 -8.91 -3.73 -68.47
CA HIS A 6 -8.05 -2.99 -67.51
C HIS A 6 -8.36 -1.50 -67.37
N HIS A 7 -8.98 -0.85 -68.37
CA HIS A 7 -9.31 0.58 -68.29
C HIS A 7 -10.60 0.89 -67.52
N GLN A 8 -11.54 -0.06 -67.40
CA GLN A 8 -12.82 0.18 -66.72
C GLN A 8 -12.72 0.04 -65.19
N THR A 9 -11.70 -0.68 -64.69
CA THR A 9 -11.51 -0.93 -63.25
C THR A 9 -10.80 0.25 -62.57
N GLN A 10 -9.88 0.94 -63.25
CA GLN A 10 -9.23 2.14 -62.69
C GLN A 10 -10.19 3.34 -62.61
N SER A 11 -11.06 3.53 -63.61
CA SER A 11 -12.09 4.58 -63.58
C SER A 11 -13.07 4.41 -62.40
N LYS A 12 -13.44 3.18 -62.03
CA LYS A 12 -14.32 2.93 -60.88
C LYS A 12 -13.60 3.11 -59.53
N LEU A 13 -12.29 2.89 -59.47
CA LEU A 13 -11.49 3.11 -58.27
C LEU A 13 -11.21 4.60 -58.02
N GLU A 14 -10.92 5.39 -59.06
CA GLU A 14 -10.76 6.84 -58.90
C GLU A 14 -12.07 7.53 -58.50
N ILE A 15 -13.22 7.14 -59.09
CA ILE A 15 -14.52 7.70 -58.72
C ILE A 15 -14.98 7.27 -57.31
N ALA A 16 -14.49 6.13 -56.80
CA ALA A 16 -14.76 5.70 -55.42
C ALA A 16 -13.87 6.42 -54.40
N VAL A 17 -12.60 6.68 -54.73
CA VAL A 17 -11.66 7.41 -53.86
C VAL A 17 -12.01 8.91 -53.79
N GLU A 18 -12.52 9.50 -54.87
CA GLU A 18 -12.96 10.89 -54.89
C GLU A 18 -14.31 11.11 -54.15
N ARG A 19 -15.16 10.07 -54.04
CA ARG A 19 -16.41 10.14 -53.25
C ARG A 19 -16.21 9.97 -51.74
N GLU A 20 -15.17 9.28 -51.29
CA GLU A 20 -14.86 9.19 -49.86
C GLU A 20 -14.08 10.41 -49.34
N THR A 21 -13.46 11.20 -50.23
CA THR A 21 -12.75 12.44 -49.85
C THR A 21 -13.64 13.69 -49.83
N LEU A 22 -14.88 13.62 -50.34
CA LEU A 22 -15.79 14.78 -50.46
C LEU A 22 -17.00 14.77 -49.50
N VAL A 23 -17.03 13.91 -48.47
CA VAL A 23 -18.18 13.83 -47.51
C VAL A 23 -17.83 14.21 -46.06
N PHE A 24 -16.64 14.76 -45.79
CA PHE A 24 -16.34 15.36 -44.47
C PHE A 24 -15.67 16.73 -44.57
N GLU A 25 -16.14 17.59 -45.46
CA GLU A 25 -15.97 19.04 -45.28
C GLU A 25 -17.13 19.60 -44.45
N HIS A 26 -17.27 19.12 -43.21
CA HIS A 26 -18.02 19.88 -42.21
C HIS A 26 -17.11 21.04 -41.80
N LYS A 27 -17.52 22.24 -42.20
CA LYS A 27 -16.87 23.52 -41.96
C LYS A 27 -16.71 23.76 -40.45
N VAL A 28 -15.72 23.13 -39.83
CA VAL A 28 -15.27 23.49 -38.48
C VAL A 28 -14.57 24.83 -38.64
N HIS A 29 -15.18 25.86 -38.08
CA HIS A 29 -14.53 27.16 -37.90
C HIS A 29 -13.27 26.92 -37.05
N MET A 30 -12.10 26.78 -37.69
CA MET A 30 -10.82 26.81 -37.00
C MET A 30 -10.66 28.23 -36.45
N PRO A 31 -10.64 28.43 -35.11
CA PRO A 31 -10.13 29.68 -34.59
C PRO A 31 -8.67 29.87 -35.07
N PRO A 32 -8.22 31.11 -35.28
CA PRO A 32 -6.85 31.37 -35.74
C PRO A 32 -5.83 30.72 -34.79
N PRO A 33 -4.61 30.40 -35.26
CA PRO A 33 -3.58 29.76 -34.45
C PRO A 33 -3.09 30.72 -33.35
N GLY A 34 -3.88 30.82 -32.29
CA GLY A 34 -3.50 31.37 -31.01
C GLY A 34 -2.61 30.36 -30.31
N HIS A 35 -1.66 30.87 -29.54
CA HIS A 35 -0.74 30.09 -28.72
C HIS A 35 -1.47 29.09 -27.82
N TYR A 36 -1.69 27.86 -28.31
CA TYR A 36 -1.87 26.70 -27.44
C TYR A 36 -0.49 26.35 -26.91
N GLY A 37 -0.01 27.18 -25.97
CA GLY A 37 0.96 26.71 -25.02
C GLY A 37 0.35 25.47 -24.39
N TYR A 38 0.93 24.31 -24.66
CA TYR A 38 0.75 23.16 -23.81
C TYR A 38 0.98 23.71 -22.39
N MET A 39 -0.09 23.85 -21.60
CA MET A 39 0.08 23.95 -20.17
C MET A 39 0.71 22.62 -19.80
N GLN A 40 2.04 22.57 -19.82
CA GLN A 40 2.78 21.61 -19.03
C GLN A 40 2.11 21.71 -17.67
N GLN A 41 1.36 20.67 -17.29
CA GLN A 41 0.93 20.48 -15.92
C GLN A 41 2.24 20.43 -15.15
N ARG A 42 2.70 21.60 -14.70
CA ARG A 42 3.89 21.73 -13.89
C ARG A 42 3.48 21.01 -12.62
N SER A 43 3.94 19.78 -12.49
CA SER A 43 3.77 19.03 -11.25
C SER A 43 4.20 19.98 -10.14
N PRO A 44 3.32 20.28 -9.17
CA PRO A 44 3.67 21.22 -8.13
C PRO A 44 5.00 20.76 -7.52
N GLY A 45 5.96 21.68 -7.38
CA GLY A 45 7.21 21.39 -6.68
C GLY A 45 6.91 20.89 -5.27
N LEU A 46 7.90 20.29 -4.60
CA LEU A 46 7.72 19.65 -3.28
C LEU A 46 6.88 20.49 -2.31
N VAL A 47 7.22 21.77 -2.13
CA VAL A 47 6.49 22.70 -1.25
C VAL A 47 5.03 22.88 -1.67
N GLY A 48 4.76 22.92 -2.98
CA GLY A 48 3.41 22.97 -3.52
C GLY A 48 2.61 21.71 -3.24
N ALA A 49 3.22 20.53 -3.36
CA ALA A 49 2.57 19.25 -3.03
C ALA A 49 2.25 19.17 -1.53
N ILE A 50 3.20 19.53 -0.66
CA ILE A 50 2.99 19.58 0.80
C ILE A 50 1.83 20.52 1.14
N ARG A 51 1.82 21.72 0.55
CA ARG A 51 0.74 22.69 0.77
C ARG A 51 -0.62 22.13 0.36
N ILE A 52 -0.70 21.46 -0.78
CA ILE A 52 -1.95 20.83 -1.26
C ILE A 52 -2.43 19.77 -0.27
N ASP A 53 -1.55 18.90 0.21
CA ASP A 53 -1.91 17.84 1.15
C ASP A 53 -2.38 18.42 2.50
N LEU A 54 -1.68 19.41 3.04
CA LEU A 54 -2.08 20.11 4.28
C LEU A 54 -3.43 20.83 4.12
N THR A 55 -3.64 21.49 2.99
CA THR A 55 -4.91 22.17 2.70
C THR A 55 -6.05 21.15 2.60
N ARG A 56 -5.88 20.02 1.90
CA ARG A 56 -6.91 18.98 1.84
C ARG A 56 -7.21 18.36 3.20
N LEU A 57 -6.20 18.10 4.03
CA LEU A 57 -6.41 17.58 5.39
C LEU A 57 -7.24 18.55 6.24
N HIS A 58 -6.89 19.84 6.18
CA HIS A 58 -7.65 20.87 6.89
C HIS A 58 -9.08 21.01 6.35
N GLU A 59 -9.27 21.04 5.03
CA GLU A 59 -10.60 21.12 4.40
C GLU A 59 -11.48 19.93 4.76
N THR A 60 -10.91 18.72 4.82
CA THR A 60 -11.62 17.50 5.26
C THR A 60 -12.14 17.65 6.70
N TRP A 61 -11.34 18.23 7.59
CA TRP A 61 -11.77 18.52 8.96
C TRP A 61 -12.85 19.59 9.03
N MET A 62 -12.68 20.66 8.25
CA MET A 62 -13.64 21.77 8.21
C MET A 62 -14.99 21.31 7.66
N GLU A 63 -14.99 20.37 6.70
CA GLU A 63 -16.20 19.83 6.09
C GLU A 63 -17.15 19.12 7.06
N VAL A 64 -16.63 18.66 8.21
CA VAL A 64 -17.44 18.01 9.26
C VAL A 64 -18.54 18.93 9.79
N LEU A 65 -18.25 20.23 9.95
CA LEU A 65 -19.21 21.22 10.46
C LEU A 65 -19.61 22.27 9.42
N PHE A 66 -18.72 22.57 8.47
CA PHE A 66 -18.92 23.61 7.47
C PHE A 66 -18.93 22.96 6.10
N PRO A 67 -20.07 22.85 5.42
CA PRO A 67 -20.16 22.12 4.15
C PRO A 67 -19.34 22.81 3.04
N ARG A 68 -19.02 22.07 1.96
CA ARG A 68 -18.37 22.60 0.75
C ARG A 68 -16.95 23.13 0.98
N GLN A 69 -16.19 22.49 1.86
CA GLN A 69 -14.79 22.87 2.11
C GLN A 69 -13.82 22.09 1.23
N LEU A 70 -14.04 20.78 1.07
CA LEU A 70 -13.18 19.90 0.28
C LEU A 70 -13.51 19.93 -1.22
N ASP A 71 -14.80 19.90 -1.56
CA ASP A 71 -15.27 19.96 -2.96
C ASP A 71 -16.32 21.07 -3.16
N PRO A 72 -15.89 22.34 -3.21
CA PRO A 72 -16.78 23.45 -3.52
C PRO A 72 -17.21 23.39 -4.98
N GLY A 73 -18.44 22.95 -5.22
CA GLY A 73 -19.03 22.90 -6.55
C GLY A 73 -18.89 24.23 -7.30
N GLN A 74 -18.74 24.17 -8.63
CA GLN A 74 -18.36 25.32 -9.47
C GLN A 74 -19.30 26.53 -9.39
N VAL A 75 -20.57 26.32 -9.00
CA VAL A 75 -21.61 27.36 -8.99
C VAL A 75 -21.72 28.07 -7.65
N LEU A 76 -21.58 27.35 -6.52
CA LEU A 76 -21.85 27.87 -5.19
C LEU A 76 -20.59 28.24 -4.41
N GLY A 77 -19.41 27.78 -4.85
CA GLY A 77 -18.14 28.04 -4.16
C GLY A 77 -18.07 27.45 -2.75
N LYS A 78 -16.99 27.81 -2.03
CA LYS A 78 -16.79 27.40 -0.64
C LYS A 78 -17.79 28.10 0.28
N TRP A 79 -18.16 27.42 1.38
CA TRP A 79 -18.93 28.06 2.43
C TRP A 79 -18.06 29.11 3.14
N GLU A 80 -18.63 30.30 3.36
CA GLU A 80 -17.99 31.41 4.07
C GLU A 80 -18.90 31.88 5.22
N PRO A 81 -18.33 32.29 6.37
CA PRO A 81 -19.11 32.80 7.48
C PRO A 81 -19.69 34.19 7.17
N GLU A 82 -20.98 34.38 7.42
CA GLU A 82 -21.68 35.66 7.17
C GLU A 82 -21.83 36.51 8.43
N THR A 83 -21.68 35.91 9.61
CA THR A 83 -21.88 36.56 10.92
C THR A 83 -20.64 36.43 11.81
N SER A 84 -20.44 37.37 12.73
CA SER A 84 -19.31 37.35 13.66
C SER A 84 -19.24 36.06 14.50
N ALA A 85 -20.39 35.52 14.90
CA ALA A 85 -20.46 34.25 15.64
C ALA A 85 -20.01 33.06 14.79
N GLN A 86 -20.42 33.01 13.51
CA GLN A 86 -19.98 31.99 12.57
C GLN A 86 -18.48 32.10 12.28
N THR A 87 -17.95 33.32 12.15
CA THR A 87 -16.51 33.55 11.96
C THR A 87 -15.71 33.02 13.14
N LEU A 88 -16.14 33.32 14.37
CA LEU A 88 -15.47 32.81 15.57
C LEU A 88 -15.54 31.27 15.63
N GLY A 89 -16.71 30.68 15.37
CA GLY A 89 -16.88 29.24 15.32
C GLY A 89 -16.01 28.56 14.26
N TYR A 90 -15.89 29.17 13.07
CA TYR A 90 -15.05 28.69 11.97
C TYR A 90 -13.58 28.62 12.37
N TYR A 91 -13.03 29.70 12.96
CA TYR A 91 -11.63 29.71 13.37
C TYR A 91 -11.36 28.81 14.58
N LEU A 92 -12.26 28.74 15.56
CA LEU A 92 -12.11 27.84 16.70
C LEU A 92 -12.14 26.37 16.25
N TRP A 93 -13.04 26.02 15.33
CA TRP A 93 -13.08 24.67 14.77
C TRP A 93 -11.82 24.36 13.98
N GLY A 94 -11.36 25.30 13.14
CA GLY A 94 -10.10 25.14 12.41
C GLY A 94 -8.90 24.96 13.33
N LEU A 95 -8.85 25.70 14.45
CA LEU A 95 -7.81 25.57 15.46
C LEU A 95 -7.85 24.21 16.17
N LEU A 96 -9.05 23.70 16.48
CA LEU A 96 -9.23 22.34 17.01
C LEU A 96 -8.79 21.25 16.02
N GLY A 97 -8.86 21.53 14.71
CA GLY A 97 -8.35 20.65 13.67
C GLY A 97 -6.84 20.68 13.50
N LEU A 98 -6.14 21.66 14.07
CA LEU A 98 -4.70 21.80 13.88
C LEU A 98 -3.90 20.59 14.39
N PRO A 99 -4.15 20.06 15.61
CA PRO A 99 -3.51 18.81 16.04
C PRO A 99 -3.77 17.63 15.09
N LEU A 100 -4.98 17.54 14.54
CA LEU A 100 -5.34 16.50 13.57
C LEU A 100 -4.51 16.64 12.27
N VAL A 101 -4.31 17.85 11.77
CA VAL A 101 -3.48 18.08 10.58
C VAL A 101 -2.01 17.79 10.88
N ILE A 102 -1.50 18.19 12.05
CA ILE A 102 -0.10 17.97 12.48
C ILE A 102 0.22 16.47 12.56
N VAL A 103 -0.69 15.67 13.15
CA VAL A 103 -0.50 14.21 13.28
C VAL A 103 -0.88 13.48 11.99
N GLY A 104 -1.95 13.91 11.33
CA GLY A 104 -2.47 13.30 10.13
C GLY A 104 -1.52 13.40 8.94
N TYR A 105 -0.74 14.48 8.83
CA TYR A 105 0.18 14.64 7.71
C TYR A 105 1.33 13.60 7.69
N PRO A 106 2.10 13.38 8.78
CA PRO A 106 3.05 12.27 8.86
C PRO A 106 2.42 10.90 8.57
N LEU A 107 1.22 10.64 9.09
CA LEU A 107 0.50 9.38 8.86
C LEU A 107 0.10 9.20 7.38
N LEU A 108 -0.31 10.28 6.73
CA LEU A 108 -0.60 10.32 5.30
C LEU A 108 0.65 10.05 4.46
N LEU A 109 1.81 10.59 4.85
CA LEU A 109 3.08 10.26 4.21
C LEU A 109 3.43 8.77 4.35
N ILE A 110 3.25 8.19 5.54
CA ILE A 110 3.48 6.75 5.75
C ILE A 110 2.50 5.93 4.89
N GLY A 111 1.24 6.34 4.81
CA GLY A 111 0.25 5.71 3.93
C GLY A 111 0.65 5.77 2.45
N TYR A 112 1.13 6.92 1.96
CA TYR A 112 1.65 7.03 0.60
C TYR A 112 2.88 6.16 0.35
N MET A 113 3.83 6.14 1.29
CA MET A 113 5.03 5.30 1.16
C MET A 113 4.65 3.82 1.12
N THR A 114 3.78 3.39 2.03
CA THR A 114 3.26 2.02 2.09
C THR A 114 2.58 1.64 0.78
N ARG A 115 1.71 2.52 0.26
CA ARG A 115 1.04 2.33 -1.03
C ARG A 115 2.04 2.24 -2.20
N PHE A 116 3.02 3.13 -2.22
CA PHE A 116 4.01 3.18 -3.30
C PHE A 116 4.82 1.88 -3.37
N TYR A 117 5.29 1.39 -2.21
CA TYR A 117 6.00 0.11 -2.15
C TYR A 117 5.07 -1.07 -2.42
N SER A 118 3.82 -1.05 -1.93
CA SER A 118 2.88 -2.14 -2.19
C SER A 118 2.54 -2.27 -3.67
N ILE A 119 2.38 -1.16 -4.40
CA ILE A 119 2.15 -1.18 -5.87
C ILE A 119 3.36 -1.75 -6.62
N GLN A 120 4.57 -1.39 -6.22
CA GLN A 120 5.78 -1.94 -6.84
C GLN A 120 5.89 -3.44 -6.60
N VAL A 121 5.68 -3.89 -5.36
CA VAL A 121 5.71 -5.30 -4.99
C VAL A 121 4.59 -6.07 -5.70
N ASP A 122 3.38 -5.51 -5.76
CA ASP A 122 2.25 -6.15 -6.44
C ASP A 122 2.45 -6.25 -7.96
N SER A 123 3.09 -5.26 -8.59
CA SER A 123 3.49 -5.33 -9.99
C SER A 123 4.52 -6.44 -10.25
N ALA A 124 5.53 -6.56 -9.38
CA ALA A 124 6.51 -7.64 -9.46
C ALA A 124 5.85 -9.02 -9.22
N ALA A 125 5.02 -9.13 -8.18
CA ALA A 125 4.27 -10.33 -7.84
C ALA A 125 3.33 -10.75 -8.98
N THR A 126 2.67 -9.80 -9.64
CA THR A 126 1.77 -10.04 -10.77
C THR A 126 2.53 -10.60 -11.98
N ARG A 127 3.75 -10.13 -12.24
CA ARG A 127 4.60 -10.64 -13.33
C ARG A 127 5.14 -12.04 -13.04
N LEU A 128 5.42 -12.34 -11.78
CA LEU A 128 5.93 -13.64 -11.34
C LEU A 128 4.80 -14.69 -11.21
N GLY A 129 3.59 -14.27 -10.86
CA GLY A 129 2.51 -15.16 -10.46
C GLY A 129 2.83 -15.94 -9.17
N VAL A 130 1.86 -16.73 -8.67
CA VAL A 130 2.03 -17.50 -7.42
C VAL A 130 3.24 -18.44 -7.51
N ILE A 131 3.41 -19.13 -8.64
CA ILE A 131 4.53 -20.06 -8.87
C ILE A 131 5.87 -19.30 -8.85
N GLY A 132 5.95 -18.14 -9.50
CA GLY A 132 7.18 -17.34 -9.50
C GLY A 132 7.51 -16.78 -8.13
N ILE A 133 6.50 -16.40 -7.32
CA ILE A 133 6.70 -15.97 -5.92
C ILE A 133 7.24 -17.12 -5.08
N VAL A 134 6.66 -18.32 -5.21
CA VAL A 134 7.10 -19.53 -4.49
C VAL A 134 8.54 -19.86 -4.89
N LEU A 135 8.86 -19.89 -6.18
CA LEU A 135 10.21 -20.20 -6.67
C LEU A 135 11.23 -19.13 -6.25
N LEU A 136 10.89 -17.84 -6.35
CA LEU A 136 11.74 -16.75 -5.91
C LEU A 136 11.99 -16.82 -4.41
N SER A 137 10.96 -17.11 -3.61
CA SER A 137 11.06 -17.33 -2.18
C SER A 137 12.05 -18.45 -1.88
N VAL A 138 11.89 -19.62 -2.51
CA VAL A 138 12.79 -20.76 -2.35
C VAL A 138 14.24 -20.39 -2.70
N VAL A 139 14.46 -19.61 -3.77
CA VAL A 139 15.81 -19.18 -4.19
C VAL A 139 16.39 -18.17 -3.21
N VAL A 140 15.67 -17.11 -2.86
CA VAL A 140 16.15 -16.04 -1.97
C VAL A 140 16.48 -16.62 -0.60
N TRP A 141 15.58 -17.40 -0.02
CA TRP A 141 15.81 -18.04 1.27
C TRP A 141 16.88 -19.13 1.16
N GLY A 142 16.89 -19.95 0.12
CA GLY A 142 17.94 -20.94 -0.13
C GLY A 142 19.34 -20.33 -0.20
N VAL A 143 19.49 -19.20 -0.89
CA VAL A 143 20.75 -18.44 -0.98
C VAL A 143 21.09 -17.81 0.37
N LEU A 144 20.13 -17.19 1.06
CA LEU A 144 20.35 -16.60 2.38
C LEU A 144 20.82 -17.66 3.39
N SER A 145 20.33 -18.87 3.26
CA SER A 145 20.67 -20.02 4.11
C SER A 145 22.05 -20.57 3.81
N ALA A 146 22.38 -20.66 2.53
CA ALA A 146 23.74 -20.98 2.10
C ALA A 146 24.71 -19.90 2.62
N ALA A 147 24.38 -18.61 2.47
CA ALA A 147 25.20 -17.50 2.95
C ALA A 147 25.37 -17.53 4.48
N ALA A 148 24.29 -17.74 5.24
CA ALA A 148 24.35 -17.93 6.68
C ALA A 148 25.23 -19.14 7.05
N SER A 149 25.09 -20.26 6.35
CA SER A 149 25.93 -21.43 6.59
C SER A 149 27.42 -21.17 6.33
N PHE A 150 27.77 -20.35 5.34
CA PHE A 150 29.17 -19.98 5.08
C PHE A 150 29.70 -18.98 6.11
N GLN A 151 28.89 -18.05 6.58
CA GLN A 151 29.31 -17.03 7.54
C GLN A 151 29.44 -17.59 8.97
N PHE A 152 28.54 -18.50 9.37
CA PHE A 152 28.51 -19.07 10.72
C PHE A 152 29.14 -20.48 10.81
N GLY A 153 29.28 -21.20 9.68
CA GLY A 153 29.97 -22.48 9.62
C GLY A 153 31.49 -22.39 9.81
N VAL A 154 32.10 -21.23 9.55
CA VAL A 154 33.54 -20.99 9.82
C VAL A 154 33.84 -20.85 11.32
N SER A 155 32.84 -20.50 12.13
CA SER A 155 32.96 -20.35 13.59
C SER A 155 32.78 -21.64 14.41
N GLY A 156 32.44 -22.77 13.78
CA GLY A 156 32.38 -24.09 14.45
C GLY A 156 31.18 -24.33 15.38
N GLU A 157 30.23 -23.39 15.46
CA GLU A 157 29.10 -23.41 16.41
C GLU A 157 27.74 -23.70 15.72
N PHE A 158 27.73 -23.88 14.39
CA PHE A 158 26.52 -24.06 13.58
C PHE A 158 26.34 -25.52 13.13
N SER A 159 25.31 -26.20 13.63
CA SER A 159 24.88 -27.50 13.11
C SER A 159 24.12 -27.30 11.80
N LEU A 160 24.71 -27.70 10.66
CA LEU A 160 24.11 -27.54 9.32
C LEU A 160 22.68 -28.11 9.22
N VAL A 161 22.34 -29.11 10.03
CA VAL A 161 21.02 -29.74 10.03
C VAL A 161 19.97 -28.81 10.64
N GLU A 162 20.28 -28.16 11.76
CA GLU A 162 19.37 -27.27 12.50
C GLU A 162 19.07 -26.01 11.68
N GLY A 163 20.10 -25.37 11.14
CA GLY A 163 19.95 -24.20 10.30
C GLY A 163 19.17 -24.46 9.01
N VAL A 164 19.35 -25.63 8.37
CA VAL A 164 18.55 -25.99 7.18
C VAL A 164 17.09 -26.20 7.55
N VAL A 165 16.79 -26.85 8.68
CA VAL A 165 15.41 -27.02 9.15
C VAL A 165 14.77 -25.66 9.49
N ALA A 166 15.51 -24.78 10.17
CA ALA A 166 15.08 -23.42 10.50
C ALA A 166 14.64 -22.65 9.26
N VAL A 167 15.46 -22.69 8.22
CA VAL A 167 15.20 -22.04 6.93
C VAL A 167 13.99 -22.63 6.25
N VAL A 168 13.90 -23.95 6.17
CA VAL A 168 12.79 -24.62 5.47
C VAL A 168 11.47 -24.26 6.16
N ALA A 169 11.42 -24.32 7.48
CA ALA A 169 10.25 -23.94 8.26
C ALA A 169 9.87 -22.46 8.04
N ALA A 170 10.86 -21.56 8.13
CA ALA A 170 10.65 -20.13 7.88
C ALA A 170 10.16 -19.84 6.45
N SER A 171 10.74 -20.51 5.46
CA SER A 171 10.40 -20.34 4.04
C SER A 171 8.97 -20.78 3.74
N VAL A 172 8.51 -21.89 4.33
CA VAL A 172 7.12 -22.36 4.19
C VAL A 172 6.15 -21.30 4.74
N VAL A 173 6.41 -20.80 5.94
CA VAL A 173 5.57 -19.78 6.58
C VAL A 173 5.56 -18.47 5.78
N ALA A 174 6.72 -18.01 5.33
CA ALA A 174 6.85 -16.83 4.48
C ALA A 174 6.03 -16.99 3.19
N THR A 175 6.17 -18.13 2.54
CA THR A 175 5.55 -18.40 1.24
C THR A 175 4.04 -18.52 1.34
N VAL A 176 3.53 -19.26 2.33
CA VAL A 176 2.07 -19.39 2.55
C VAL A 176 1.47 -18.03 2.87
N SER A 177 2.10 -17.25 3.75
CA SER A 177 1.61 -15.92 4.14
C SER A 177 1.64 -14.94 2.97
N ALA A 178 2.71 -14.93 2.18
CA ALA A 178 2.83 -14.10 0.99
C ALA A 178 1.81 -14.49 -0.10
N ALA A 179 1.59 -15.80 -0.30
CA ALA A 179 0.57 -16.28 -1.22
C ALA A 179 -0.84 -15.86 -0.80
N LEU A 180 -1.16 -15.94 0.50
CA LEU A 180 -2.42 -15.44 1.05
C LEU A 180 -2.55 -13.93 0.86
N ALA A 181 -1.51 -13.17 1.18
CA ALA A 181 -1.51 -11.71 0.99
C ALA A 181 -1.79 -11.33 -0.47
N PHE A 182 -1.16 -12.03 -1.42
CA PHE A 182 -1.40 -11.86 -2.85
C PHE A 182 -2.81 -12.25 -3.26
N LEU A 183 -3.33 -13.40 -2.80
CA LEU A 183 -4.70 -13.82 -3.12
C LEU A 183 -5.73 -12.80 -2.62
N PHE A 184 -5.56 -12.30 -1.40
CA PHE A 184 -6.46 -11.28 -0.84
C PHE A 184 -6.29 -9.91 -1.48
N SER A 185 -5.12 -9.57 -2.03
CA SER A 185 -4.94 -8.32 -2.79
C SER A 185 -5.68 -8.34 -4.13
N ARG A 186 -5.96 -9.52 -4.69
CA ARG A 186 -6.69 -9.68 -5.96
C ARG A 186 -8.21 -9.61 -5.84
N ILE A 187 -8.74 -9.72 -4.62
CA ILE A 187 -10.17 -9.58 -4.40
C ILE A 187 -10.49 -8.09 -4.35
N ASP A 188 -11.22 -7.59 -5.35
CA ASP A 188 -11.63 -6.19 -5.40
C ASP A 188 -12.41 -5.80 -4.14
N GLY A 189 -11.79 -5.00 -3.27
CA GLY A 189 -12.42 -4.57 -2.04
C GLY A 189 -11.43 -3.99 -1.04
N ARG A 190 -11.64 -2.71 -0.69
CA ARG A 190 -10.85 -2.02 0.35
C ARG A 190 -10.86 -2.79 1.67
N ALA A 191 -12.01 -3.36 2.05
CA ALA A 191 -12.14 -4.13 3.28
C ALA A 191 -11.27 -5.40 3.27
N THR A 192 -11.26 -6.16 2.16
CA THR A 192 -10.46 -7.39 2.04
C THR A 192 -8.97 -7.10 2.12
N SER A 193 -8.51 -6.04 1.45
CA SER A 193 -7.10 -5.65 1.53
C SER A 193 -6.70 -5.29 2.96
N ILE A 194 -7.48 -4.43 3.62
CA ILE A 194 -7.18 -3.96 4.99
C ILE A 194 -7.25 -5.11 5.99
N LEU A 195 -8.31 -5.91 5.94
CA LEU A 195 -8.58 -6.92 6.97
C LEU A 195 -7.78 -8.20 6.81
N LEU A 196 -7.38 -8.56 5.59
CA LEU A 196 -6.75 -9.85 5.30
C LEU A 196 -5.40 -9.72 4.61
N ALA A 197 -5.30 -8.91 3.54
CA ALA A 197 -4.07 -8.84 2.74
C ALA A 197 -2.90 -8.21 3.51
N TYR A 198 -3.12 -7.06 4.16
CA TYR A 198 -2.08 -6.41 4.95
C TYR A 198 -1.63 -7.26 6.14
N PRO A 199 -2.53 -7.83 6.99
CA PRO A 199 -2.15 -8.78 8.03
C PRO A 199 -1.30 -9.95 7.52
N ALA A 200 -1.73 -10.62 6.45
CA ALA A 200 -0.97 -11.73 5.86
C ALA A 200 0.41 -11.28 5.35
N GLY A 201 0.51 -10.07 4.79
CA GLY A 201 1.78 -9.46 4.39
C GLY A 201 2.70 -9.20 5.58
N MET A 202 2.17 -8.67 6.69
CA MET A 202 2.95 -8.49 7.92
C MET A 202 3.41 -9.82 8.50
N THR A 203 2.56 -10.85 8.47
CA THR A 203 2.94 -12.21 8.88
C THR A 203 4.07 -12.76 8.00
N ALA A 204 4.01 -12.55 6.68
CA ALA A 204 5.05 -12.98 5.76
C ALA A 204 6.40 -12.28 6.03
N MET A 205 6.39 -11.07 6.58
CA MET A 205 7.61 -10.33 6.93
C MET A 205 8.18 -10.72 8.30
N PHE A 206 7.34 -10.82 9.33
CA PHE A 206 7.80 -10.96 10.72
C PHE A 206 7.85 -12.38 11.25
N LEU A 207 6.98 -13.27 10.77
CA LEU A 207 6.89 -14.62 11.31
C LEU A 207 8.08 -15.53 10.91
N PRO A 208 8.67 -15.44 9.70
CA PRO A 208 9.74 -16.35 9.29
C PRO A 208 10.98 -16.31 10.21
N PRO A 209 11.52 -15.15 10.63
CA PRO A 209 12.63 -15.10 11.58
C PRO A 209 12.32 -15.77 12.93
N VAL A 210 11.10 -15.60 13.43
CA VAL A 210 10.66 -16.18 14.71
C VAL A 210 10.54 -17.70 14.61
N VAL A 211 10.03 -18.20 13.49
CA VAL A 211 9.94 -19.64 13.21
C VAL A 211 11.34 -20.24 13.05
N ALA A 212 12.26 -19.55 12.39
CA ALA A 212 13.66 -19.99 12.29
C ALA A 212 14.32 -20.10 13.68
N ALA A 213 14.05 -19.15 14.58
CA ALA A 213 14.59 -19.14 15.94
C ALA A 213 14.13 -20.31 16.82
N LEU A 214 13.07 -21.04 16.44
CA LEU A 214 12.68 -22.28 17.13
C LEU A 214 13.66 -23.43 16.90
N PHE A 215 14.42 -23.37 15.82
CA PHE A 215 15.30 -24.45 15.40
C PHE A 215 16.78 -24.05 15.49
N GLU A 216 17.09 -22.76 15.52
CA GLU A 216 18.46 -22.25 15.51
C GLU A 216 18.82 -21.49 16.80
N PRO A 217 19.76 -21.98 17.62
CA PRO A 217 20.11 -21.38 18.92
C PRO A 217 20.61 -19.93 18.81
N THR A 218 21.37 -19.59 17.77
CA THR A 218 21.88 -18.22 17.59
C THR A 218 20.74 -17.22 17.38
N LEU A 219 19.72 -17.59 16.59
CA LEU A 219 18.53 -16.77 16.39
C LEU A 219 17.66 -16.73 17.64
N GLN A 220 17.58 -17.84 18.37
CA GLN A 220 16.87 -17.92 19.64
C GLN A 220 17.40 -16.90 20.65
N GLN A 221 18.72 -16.84 20.84
CA GLN A 221 19.38 -15.92 21.78
C GLN A 221 19.20 -14.45 21.40
N ALA A 222 19.01 -14.15 20.12
CA ALA A 222 18.78 -12.78 19.66
C ALA A 222 17.29 -12.37 19.71
N ILE A 223 16.38 -13.27 19.34
CA ILE A 223 14.97 -12.92 19.10
C ILE A 223 14.10 -13.15 20.35
N PHE A 224 14.30 -14.24 21.10
CA PHE A 224 13.39 -14.59 22.20
C PHE A 224 13.48 -13.64 23.40
N PRO A 225 14.67 -13.22 23.87
CA PRO A 225 14.76 -12.24 24.94
C PRO A 225 14.07 -10.92 24.56
N ALA A 226 14.35 -10.39 23.36
CA ALA A 226 13.70 -9.17 22.88
C ALA A 226 12.18 -9.32 22.72
N SER A 227 11.72 -10.52 22.35
CA SER A 227 10.30 -10.84 22.24
C SER A 227 9.62 -10.93 23.60
N GLU A 228 10.31 -11.47 24.61
CA GLU A 228 9.83 -11.55 25.99
C GLU A 228 9.74 -10.16 26.63
N ASP A 229 10.77 -9.32 26.47
CA ASP A 229 10.75 -7.93 26.92
C ASP A 229 9.55 -7.17 26.31
N LEU A 230 9.36 -7.29 24.99
CA LEU A 230 8.21 -6.70 24.30
C LEU A 230 6.88 -7.24 24.84
N ALA A 231 6.78 -8.55 25.11
CA ALA A 231 5.58 -9.16 25.65
C ALA A 231 5.25 -8.60 27.03
N ILE A 232 6.25 -8.45 27.90
CA ILE A 232 6.11 -7.86 29.23
C ILE A 232 5.64 -6.41 29.13
N GLU A 233 6.27 -5.60 28.27
CA GLU A 233 5.87 -4.20 28.07
C GLU A 233 4.42 -4.06 27.59
N ILE A 234 3.99 -4.92 26.66
CA ILE A 234 2.62 -4.92 26.13
C ILE A 234 1.62 -5.39 27.20
N LEU A 235 1.95 -6.45 27.94
CA LEU A 235 1.10 -7.01 28.99
C LEU A 235 0.97 -6.07 30.19
N ASP A 236 2.05 -5.39 30.58
CA ASP A 236 2.05 -4.47 31.73
C ASP A 236 1.59 -3.06 31.37
N GLY A 237 1.72 -2.65 30.10
CA GLY A 237 1.20 -1.39 29.59
C GLY A 237 -0.24 -1.51 29.10
N PRO A 238 -0.47 -1.50 27.77
CA PRO A 238 -1.82 -1.39 27.21
C PRO A 238 -2.77 -2.51 27.63
N LEU A 239 -2.32 -3.77 27.72
CA LEU A 239 -3.22 -4.89 28.02
C LEU A 239 -3.58 -5.01 29.50
N SER A 240 -2.75 -4.49 30.41
CA SER A 240 -3.08 -4.41 31.84
C SER A 240 -4.23 -3.44 32.06
N THR A 241 -4.24 -2.30 31.35
CA THR A 241 -5.29 -1.27 31.50
C THR A 241 -6.68 -1.76 31.10
N VAL A 242 -6.76 -2.75 30.20
CA VAL A 242 -8.01 -3.35 29.72
C VAL A 242 -8.33 -4.68 30.45
N GLY A 243 -7.48 -5.10 31.40
CA GLY A 243 -7.68 -6.32 32.20
C GLY A 243 -7.43 -7.63 31.44
N LEU A 244 -6.83 -7.58 30.25
CA LEU A 244 -6.54 -8.76 29.42
C LEU A 244 -5.26 -9.47 29.85
N ALA A 245 -4.35 -8.76 30.54
CA ALA A 245 -3.05 -9.29 30.91
C ALA A 245 -3.10 -10.56 31.77
N GLY A 246 -4.02 -10.61 32.74
CA GLY A 246 -4.22 -11.79 33.59
C GLY A 246 -4.68 -13.01 32.80
N ILE A 247 -5.68 -12.82 31.92
CA ILE A 247 -6.21 -13.90 31.07
C ILE A 247 -5.11 -14.49 30.18
N ILE A 248 -4.26 -13.64 29.59
CA ILE A 248 -3.20 -14.12 28.71
C ILE A 248 -2.12 -14.86 29.51
N ARG A 249 -1.71 -14.34 30.67
CA ARG A 249 -0.71 -14.99 31.54
C ARG A 249 -1.18 -16.32 32.10
N ASP A 250 -2.47 -16.46 32.37
CA ASP A 250 -3.05 -17.69 32.92
C ASP A 250 -3.22 -18.79 31.85
N GLN A 251 -3.44 -18.40 30.59
CA GLN A 251 -3.77 -19.34 29.50
C GLN A 251 -2.58 -19.63 28.58
N PHE A 252 -1.56 -18.78 28.54
CA PHE A 252 -0.46 -18.89 27.59
C PHE A 252 0.90 -18.79 28.28
N THR A 253 1.75 -19.79 28.03
CA THR A 253 3.17 -19.78 28.38
C THR A 253 3.99 -19.32 27.18
N LEU A 254 4.89 -18.35 27.39
CA LEU A 254 5.72 -17.80 26.33
C LEU A 254 6.95 -18.70 26.08
N GLU A 255 6.71 -19.87 25.50
CA GLU A 255 7.75 -20.85 25.18
C GLU A 255 7.56 -21.41 23.77
N GLY A 256 8.65 -21.54 23.01
CA GLY A 256 8.64 -22.13 21.67
C GLY A 256 7.53 -21.55 20.78
N ALA A 257 6.52 -22.37 20.46
CA ALA A 257 5.38 -21.98 19.64
C ALA A 257 4.59 -20.76 20.20
N GLY A 258 4.67 -20.48 21.50
CA GLY A 258 4.11 -19.28 22.12
C GLY A 258 4.66 -17.99 21.49
N TYR A 259 5.95 -17.93 21.17
CA TYR A 259 6.54 -16.77 20.48
C TYR A 259 5.96 -16.61 19.07
N VAL A 260 5.74 -17.70 18.34
CA VAL A 260 5.12 -17.67 17.00
C VAL A 260 3.69 -17.14 17.08
N LEU A 261 2.89 -17.64 18.03
CA LEU A 261 1.52 -17.17 18.23
C LEU A 261 1.46 -15.70 18.64
N MET A 262 2.38 -15.25 19.50
CA MET A 262 2.49 -13.84 19.88
C MET A 262 2.78 -12.96 18.67
N TRP A 263 3.81 -13.29 17.88
CA TRP A 263 4.18 -12.51 16.70
C TRP A 263 3.10 -12.54 15.61
N LEU A 264 2.39 -13.67 15.45
CA LEU A 264 1.21 -13.75 14.60
C LEU A 264 0.12 -12.79 15.10
N ALA A 265 -0.20 -12.81 16.39
CA ALA A 265 -1.19 -11.94 17.00
C ALA A 265 -0.82 -10.44 16.90
N LEU A 266 0.47 -10.10 16.89
CA LEU A 266 0.96 -8.73 16.67
C LEU A 266 0.93 -8.32 15.20
N SER A 267 1.19 -9.25 14.28
CA SER A 267 1.21 -8.98 12.84
C SER A 267 -0.16 -8.52 12.30
N VAL A 268 -1.24 -9.01 12.90
CA VAL A 268 -2.62 -8.67 12.52
C VAL A 268 -2.95 -7.19 12.75
N PRO A 269 -2.86 -6.63 13.96
CA PRO A 269 -3.12 -5.22 14.22
C PRO A 269 -2.11 -4.30 13.50
N LEU A 270 -0.86 -4.74 13.31
CA LEU A 270 0.08 -4.00 12.45
C LEU A 270 -0.39 -3.95 11.00
N GLY A 271 -0.90 -5.05 10.46
CA GLY A 271 -1.50 -5.08 9.13
C GLY A 271 -2.68 -4.14 9.01
N TRP A 272 -3.57 -4.12 10.01
CA TRP A 272 -4.70 -3.18 10.04
C TRP A 272 -4.24 -1.73 10.13
N LEU A 273 -3.19 -1.43 10.89
CA LEU A 273 -2.59 -0.10 10.96
C LEU A 273 -2.14 0.35 9.56
N PHE A 274 -1.29 -0.43 8.89
CA PHE A 274 -0.79 -0.07 7.55
C PHE A 274 -1.91 -0.02 6.50
N GLY A 275 -2.84 -0.97 6.52
CA GLY A 275 -4.00 -0.95 5.64
C GLY A 275 -4.89 0.28 5.86
N GLY A 276 -5.09 0.65 7.12
CA GLY A 276 -5.80 1.87 7.51
C GLY A 276 -5.09 3.14 7.03
N LEU A 277 -3.77 3.21 7.14
CA LEU A 277 -2.98 4.34 6.64
C LEU A 277 -3.06 4.47 5.12
N VAL A 278 -3.03 3.36 4.38
CA VAL A 278 -3.22 3.39 2.92
C VAL A 278 -4.65 3.82 2.57
N ALA A 279 -5.66 3.32 3.29
CA ALA A 279 -7.05 3.72 3.08
C ALA A 279 -7.25 5.22 3.35
N PHE A 280 -6.63 5.74 4.41
CA PHE A 280 -6.63 7.16 4.75
C PHE A 280 -5.96 8.00 3.66
N ALA A 281 -4.76 7.60 3.19
CA ALA A 281 -4.08 8.28 2.11
C ALA A 281 -4.91 8.31 0.81
N ASN A 282 -5.59 7.20 0.50
CA ASN A 282 -6.49 7.10 -0.67
C ASN A 282 -7.75 7.97 -0.53
N PHE A 283 -8.22 8.18 0.70
CA PHE A 283 -9.35 9.06 0.98
C PHE A 283 -8.96 10.53 0.77
N ILE A 284 -7.82 10.95 1.31
CA ILE A 284 -7.35 12.34 1.16
C ILE A 284 -6.92 12.64 -0.28
N ARG A 285 -6.26 11.70 -0.96
CA ARG A 285 -5.87 11.86 -2.37
C ARG A 285 -6.25 10.62 -3.18
N PRO A 286 -7.47 10.62 -3.73
CA PRO A 286 -7.90 9.60 -4.68
C PRO A 286 -6.95 9.61 -5.88
N GLN A 287 -6.51 8.43 -6.30
CA GLN A 287 -5.93 8.30 -7.65
C GLN A 287 -7.08 8.34 -8.64
N ARG A 288 -6.87 9.00 -9.77
CA ARG A 288 -7.73 8.80 -10.93
C ARG A 288 -7.36 7.44 -11.51
N GLU A 289 -8.34 6.55 -11.58
CA GLU A 289 -8.27 5.35 -12.43
C GLU A 289 -8.21 5.75 -13.90
#